data_AF-A0A7V2NL81-F1
#
_entry.id   AF-A0A7V2NL81-F1
#
_cell.length_a   1.000
_cell.length_b   1.000
_cell.length_c   1.000
_cell.angle_alpha   90.00
_cell.angle_beta   90.00
_cell.angle_gamma   90.00
#
_symmetry.space_group_name_H-M   'P 1'
#
loop_
_entity.id
_entity.type
_entity.pdbx_description
1 polymer ?
#
loop_
_entity_poly.entity_id
_entity_poly.type
_entity_poly.pdbx_seq_one_letter_code
_entity_poly.pdbx_strand_id
1 'polypeptide(L)'
;MNESDAIVAIAGVFMIVIGLGAIITAIFFLLSLQKNLNAISESNRTMNPPMVWLNLIPLFNWGWMIYTAIKISESLEKELTARNISFDAKPAYALGLTFSIMNATGIIWSWIPILGLLVAIGLIVVWIMYWVQISKFTKQLA
;
A
#
# COMPACT_ATOMS: atom_id res chain seq x y z
N MET A 1 -17.96 -33.36 20.39
CA MET A 1 -17.21 -32.12 20.07
C MET A 1 -17.37 -31.24 21.28
N ASN A 2 -16.28 -31.00 22.01
CA ASN A 2 -16.35 -30.20 23.23
C ASN A 2 -16.47 -28.71 22.85
N GLU A 3 -16.98 -27.87 23.75
CA GLU A 3 -17.15 -26.44 23.49
C GLU A 3 -15.85 -25.76 23.02
N SER A 4 -14.69 -26.23 23.52
CA SER A 4 -13.36 -25.80 23.07
C SER A 4 -13.11 -26.02 21.58
N ASP A 5 -13.53 -27.18 21.05
CA ASP A 5 -13.28 -27.57 19.66
C ASP A 5 -14.14 -26.70 18.72
N ALA A 6 -15.37 -26.40 19.15
CA ALA A 6 -16.26 -25.50 18.43
C ALA A 6 -15.70 -24.06 18.39
N ILE A 7 -15.18 -23.56 19.51
CA ILE A 7 -14.57 -22.22 19.59
C ILE A 7 -13.33 -22.12 18.68
N VAL A 8 -12.45 -23.12 18.71
CA VAL A 8 -11.24 -23.15 17.86
C VAL A 8 -11.63 -23.20 16.38
N ALA A 9 -12.63 -24.00 16.01
CA ALA A 9 -13.12 -24.06 14.63
C ALA A 9 -13.69 -22.72 14.16
N ILE A 10 -14.51 -22.06 14.99
CA ILE A 10 -15.09 -20.73 14.66
C ILE A 10 -13.99 -19.68 14.52
N ALA A 11 -13.04 -19.63 15.47
CA ALA A 11 -11.91 -18.72 15.41
C ALA A 11 -11.04 -18.97 14.16
N GLY A 12 -10.80 -20.22 13.80
CA GLY A 12 -10.07 -20.61 12.59
C GLY A 12 -10.75 -20.12 11.31
N VAL A 13 -12.06 -20.35 11.18
CA VAL A 13 -12.84 -19.87 10.03
C VAL A 13 -12.82 -18.33 9.97
N PHE A 14 -12.99 -17.67 11.10
CA PHE A 14 -12.96 -16.20 11.18
C PHE A 14 -11.62 -15.63 10.70
N MET A 15 -10.51 -16.21 11.15
CA MET A 15 -9.16 -15.82 10.72
C MET A 15 -8.93 -16.05 9.23
N ILE A 16 -9.44 -17.15 8.67
CA ILE A 16 -9.37 -17.42 7.23
C ILE A 16 -10.15 -16.37 6.44
N VAL A 17 -11.37 -16.04 6.86
CA VAL A 17 -12.21 -15.03 6.18
C VAL A 17 -11.54 -13.66 6.19
N ILE A 18 -10.99 -13.23 7.34
CA ILE A 18 -10.26 -11.96 7.42
C ILE A 18 -8.99 -11.99 6.55
N GLY A 19 -8.23 -13.09 6.61
CA GLY A 19 -7.02 -13.25 5.80
C GLY A 19 -7.31 -13.14 4.30
N LEU A 20 -8.36 -13.83 3.82
CA LEU A 20 -8.80 -13.74 2.43
C LEU A 20 -9.25 -12.32 2.06
N GLY A 21 -10.03 -11.67 2.93
CA GLY A 21 -10.46 -10.28 2.71
C GLY A 21 -9.28 -9.30 2.62
N ALA A 22 -8.27 -9.47 3.48
CA ALA A 22 -7.05 -8.67 3.47
C ALA A 22 -6.25 -8.87 2.16
N ILE A 23 -6.10 -10.12 1.71
CA ILE A 23 -5.41 -10.43 0.44
C ILE A 23 -6.15 -9.81 -0.74
N ILE A 24 -7.46 -9.96 -0.82
CA ILE A 24 -8.29 -9.38 -1.90
C ILE A 24 -8.11 -7.86 -1.93
N THR A 25 -8.18 -7.19 -0.77
CA THR A 25 -8.03 -5.73 -0.69
C THR A 25 -6.61 -5.30 -1.08
N ALA A 26 -5.58 -6.05 -0.68
CA ALA A 26 -4.20 -5.80 -1.08
C ALA A 26 -4.01 -5.94 -2.60
N ILE A 27 -4.64 -6.93 -3.24
CA ILE A 27 -4.61 -7.09 -4.70
C ILE A 27 -5.22 -5.86 -5.40
N PHE A 28 -6.36 -5.36 -4.94
CA PHE A 28 -6.97 -4.15 -5.51
C PHE A 28 -6.08 -2.91 -5.37
N PHE A 29 -5.40 -2.78 -4.23
CA PHE A 29 -4.42 -1.72 -4.02
C PHE A 29 -3.25 -1.83 -5.03
N LEU A 30 -2.64 -3.01 -5.18
CA LEU A 30 -1.53 -3.21 -6.11
C LEU A 30 -1.94 -3.02 -7.58
N LEU A 31 -3.14 -3.45 -7.96
CA LEU A 31 -3.72 -3.17 -9.27
C LEU A 31 -3.85 -1.67 -9.52
N SER A 32 -4.18 -0.89 -8.49
CA SER A 32 -4.27 0.56 -8.59
C SER A 32 -2.90 1.21 -8.78
N LEU A 33 -1.86 0.73 -8.09
CA LEU A 33 -0.48 1.16 -8.30
C LEU A 33 0.01 0.79 -9.72
N GLN A 34 -0.28 -0.42 -10.18
CA GLN A 34 0.09 -0.86 -11.53
C GLN A 34 -0.61 -0.02 -12.60
N LYS A 35 -1.91 0.23 -12.43
CA LYS A 35 -2.69 1.08 -13.33
C LYS A 35 -2.12 2.51 -13.39
N ASN A 36 -1.70 3.05 -12.25
CA ASN A 36 -1.06 4.36 -12.20
C ASN A 36 0.23 4.39 -13.04
N LEU A 37 1.13 3.43 -12.83
CA LEU A 37 2.38 3.33 -13.60
C LEU A 37 2.13 3.11 -15.10
N ASN A 38 1.10 2.33 -15.45
CA ASN A 38 0.70 2.13 -16.85
C ASN A 38 0.17 3.41 -17.51
N ALA A 39 -0.46 4.32 -16.75
CA ALA A 39 -0.93 5.60 -17.27
C ALA A 39 0.20 6.63 -17.51
N ILE A 40 1.37 6.41 -16.90
CA ILE A 40 2.57 7.22 -17.08
C ILE A 40 3.31 6.78 -18.35
N SER A 41 3.88 7.71 -19.11
CA SER A 41 4.68 7.40 -20.30
C SER A 41 5.93 6.59 -19.95
N GLU A 42 6.35 5.69 -20.84
CA GLU A 42 7.49 4.78 -20.60
C GLU A 42 8.79 5.51 -20.26
N SER A 43 9.06 6.67 -20.90
CA SER A 43 10.23 7.50 -20.63
C SER A 43 10.25 8.10 -19.22
N ASN A 44 9.08 8.29 -18.61
CA ASN A 44 8.94 8.90 -17.30
C ASN A 44 8.80 7.89 -16.16
N ARG A 45 8.57 6.60 -16.47
CA ARG A 45 8.52 5.53 -15.47
C ARG A 45 9.91 5.30 -14.86
N THR A 46 9.99 5.34 -13.53
CA THR A 46 11.21 4.97 -12.79
C THR A 46 11.19 3.53 -12.28
N MET A 47 10.05 2.84 -12.44
CA MET A 47 9.87 1.43 -12.11
C MET A 47 8.96 0.74 -13.12
N ASN A 48 9.25 -0.52 -13.43
CA ASN A 48 8.38 -1.34 -14.28
C ASN A 48 7.06 -1.65 -13.56
N PRO A 49 5.89 -1.47 -14.21
CA PRO A 49 4.58 -1.66 -13.57
C PRO A 49 4.39 -3.02 -12.86
N PRO A 50 4.86 -4.17 -13.40
CA PRO A 50 4.72 -5.45 -12.72
C PRO A 50 5.52 -5.57 -11.41
N MET A 51 6.52 -4.72 -11.18
CA MET A 51 7.33 -4.80 -9.96
C MET A 51 6.54 -4.45 -8.68
N VAL A 52 5.36 -3.80 -8.80
CA VAL A 52 4.49 -3.56 -7.64
C VAL A 52 4.03 -4.86 -6.98
N TRP A 53 3.94 -5.97 -7.74
CA TRP A 53 3.47 -7.27 -7.23
C TRP A 53 4.43 -7.93 -6.24
N LEU A 54 5.71 -7.55 -6.26
CA LEU A 54 6.68 -8.04 -5.27
C LEU A 54 6.32 -7.60 -3.85
N ASN A 55 5.46 -6.58 -3.70
CA ASN A 55 4.87 -6.22 -2.41
C ASN A 55 3.96 -7.30 -1.82
N LEU A 56 3.53 -8.34 -2.56
CA LEU A 56 2.78 -9.46 -1.96
C LEU A 56 3.67 -10.41 -1.16
N ILE A 57 4.99 -10.35 -1.34
CA ILE A 57 5.93 -11.24 -0.65
C ILE A 57 6.17 -10.65 0.76
N PRO A 58 5.73 -11.29 1.85
CA PRO A 58 5.61 -10.63 3.16
C PRO A 58 6.92 -10.04 3.72
N LEU A 59 8.02 -10.80 3.68
CA LEU A 59 9.31 -10.33 4.21
C LEU A 59 9.98 -9.32 3.28
N PHE A 60 9.76 -9.45 1.97
CA PHE A 60 10.33 -8.53 0.99
C PHE A 60 9.58 -7.19 0.96
N ASN A 61 8.27 -7.23 1.24
CA ASN A 61 7.37 -6.09 1.28
C ASN A 61 7.88 -4.95 2.18
N TRP A 62 8.51 -5.26 3.32
CA TRP A 62 8.92 -4.22 4.28
C TRP A 62 9.90 -3.20 3.68
N GLY A 63 10.88 -3.67 2.90
CA GLY A 63 11.77 -2.77 2.15
C GLY A 63 11.18 -2.36 0.80
N TRP A 64 10.51 -3.29 0.13
CA TRP A 64 10.03 -3.07 -1.23
C TRP A 64 8.90 -2.05 -1.33
N MET A 65 8.07 -1.93 -0.29
CA MET A 65 6.98 -0.95 -0.26
C MET A 65 7.53 0.47 -0.19
N ILE A 66 8.60 0.68 0.60
CA ILE A 66 9.32 1.97 0.65
C ILE A 66 9.85 2.31 -0.75
N TYR A 67 10.54 1.36 -1.38
CA TYR A 67 11.04 1.53 -2.74
C TYR A 67 9.92 1.84 -3.75
N THR A 68 8.83 1.09 -3.70
CA THR A 68 7.66 1.26 -4.57
C THR A 68 7.05 2.65 -4.41
N ALA A 69 6.85 3.11 -3.17
CA ALA A 69 6.28 4.41 -2.88
C ALA A 69 7.13 5.56 -3.44
N ILE A 70 8.46 5.49 -3.27
CA ILE A 70 9.41 6.47 -3.81
C ILE A 70 9.35 6.48 -5.34
N LYS A 71 9.40 5.30 -5.99
CA LYS A 71 9.43 5.21 -7.45
C LYS A 71 8.14 5.66 -8.11
N ILE A 72 7.00 5.37 -7.50
CA ILE A 72 5.71 5.89 -7.99
C ILE A 72 5.69 7.41 -7.91
N SER A 73 6.13 8.00 -6.79
CA SER A 73 6.23 9.45 -6.65
C SER A 73 7.16 10.08 -7.69
N GLU A 74 8.36 9.53 -7.91
CA GLU A 74 9.31 10.03 -8.91
C GLU A 74 8.73 9.92 -10.34
N SER A 75 8.03 8.83 -10.65
CA SER A 75 7.39 8.64 -11.95
C SER A 75 6.29 9.66 -12.19
N LEU A 76 5.47 9.92 -11.15
CA LEU A 76 4.41 10.93 -11.19
C LEU A 76 4.99 12.34 -11.36
N GLU A 77 6.04 12.68 -10.62
CA GLU A 77 6.71 13.99 -10.71
C GLU A 77 7.21 14.26 -12.14
N LYS A 78 7.87 13.28 -12.76
CA LYS A 78 8.33 13.39 -14.16
C LYS A 78 7.17 13.57 -15.13
N GLU A 79 6.12 12.78 -14.99
CA GLU A 79 4.96 12.84 -15.89
C GLU A 79 4.17 14.14 -15.75
N LEU A 80 3.90 14.58 -14.52
CA LEU A 80 3.15 15.81 -14.26
C LEU A 80 3.95 17.03 -14.72
N THR A 81 5.27 17.04 -14.52
CA THR A 81 6.17 18.07 -15.06
C THR A 81 6.13 18.08 -16.59
N ALA A 82 6.25 16.91 -17.24
CA ALA A 82 6.19 16.79 -18.70
C ALA A 82 4.85 17.27 -19.28
N ARG A 83 3.75 17.10 -18.53
CA ARG A 83 2.40 17.54 -18.93
C ARG A 83 2.05 18.96 -18.45
N ASN A 84 2.97 19.68 -17.79
CA ASN A 84 2.73 20.99 -17.17
C ASN A 84 1.50 21.03 -16.24
N ILE A 85 1.21 19.92 -15.55
CA ILE A 85 0.14 19.84 -14.56
C ILE A 85 0.69 20.35 -13.22
N SER A 86 -0.06 21.19 -12.49
CA SER A 86 0.40 21.65 -11.17
C SER A 86 0.25 20.54 -10.11
N PHE A 87 1.25 20.42 -9.25
CA PHE A 87 1.26 19.48 -8.13
C PHE A 87 2.06 20.05 -6.96
N ASP A 88 1.78 19.57 -5.75
CA ASP A 88 2.57 19.89 -4.56
C ASP A 88 4.00 19.35 -4.71
N ALA A 89 4.98 19.94 -4.01
CA ALA A 89 6.42 19.69 -4.19
C ALA A 89 6.86 18.23 -4.47
N LYS A 90 6.20 17.21 -3.88
CA LYS A 90 6.36 15.80 -4.27
C LYS A 90 5.02 15.04 -4.30
N PRO A 91 4.56 14.55 -5.46
CA PRO A 91 3.25 13.93 -5.59
C PRO A 91 3.23 12.55 -4.93
N ALA A 92 2.28 12.33 -4.01
CA ALA A 92 2.07 11.07 -3.29
C ALA A 92 3.24 10.54 -2.43
N TYR A 93 4.33 11.30 -2.31
CA TYR A 93 5.53 10.88 -1.58
C TYR A 93 5.30 10.75 -0.08
N ALA A 94 4.74 11.79 0.56
CA ALA A 94 4.60 11.84 2.01
C ALA A 94 3.72 10.68 2.53
N LEU A 95 2.54 10.51 1.94
CA LEU A 95 1.62 9.43 2.33
C LEU A 95 2.20 8.05 2.03
N GLY A 96 2.82 7.86 0.87
CA GLY A 96 3.45 6.59 0.50
C GLY A 96 4.60 6.21 1.44
N LEU A 97 5.47 7.17 1.77
CA LEU A 97 6.60 6.95 2.67
C LEU A 97 6.15 6.69 4.10
N THR A 98 5.21 7.49 4.63
CA THR A 98 4.65 7.29 5.98
C THR A 98 4.01 5.91 6.10
N PHE A 99 3.18 5.51 5.12
CA PHE A 99 2.61 4.16 5.10
C PHE A 99 3.69 3.08 5.11
N SER A 100 4.69 3.20 4.23
CA SER A 100 5.73 2.17 4.07
C SER A 100 6.61 2.01 5.31
N ILE A 101 7.04 3.12 5.92
CA ILE A 101 7.83 3.10 7.16
C ILE A 101 7.02 2.53 8.32
N MET A 102 5.76 2.95 8.44
CA MET A 102 4.90 2.49 9.53
C MET A 102 4.52 1.01 9.38
N ASN A 103 4.40 0.52 8.14
CA ASN A 103 4.24 -0.90 7.85
C ASN A 103 5.49 -1.71 8.26
N ALA A 104 6.69 -1.25 7.85
CA ALA A 104 7.95 -1.93 8.16
C ALA A 104 8.26 -1.95 9.67
N THR A 105 7.89 -0.88 10.39
CA THR A 105 8.16 -0.74 11.84
C THR A 105 7.02 -1.25 12.73
N GLY A 106 5.87 -1.62 12.16
CA GLY A 106 4.66 -2.00 12.92
C GLY A 106 4.86 -3.15 13.90
N ILE A 107 5.77 -4.09 13.58
CA ILE A 107 6.11 -5.24 14.44
C ILE A 107 6.85 -4.82 15.72
N ILE A 108 7.57 -3.69 15.69
CA ILE A 108 8.27 -3.17 16.87
C ILE A 108 7.24 -2.55 17.82
N TRP A 109 6.23 -1.88 17.28
CA TRP A 109 5.19 -1.20 18.06
C TRP A 109 4.15 -2.16 18.63
N SER A 110 3.98 -3.36 18.07
CA SER A 110 2.98 -4.34 18.53
C SER A 110 3.26 -4.91 19.93
N TRP A 111 4.47 -4.73 20.46
CA TRP A 111 4.84 -5.17 21.81
C TRP A 111 4.20 -4.31 22.91
N ILE A 112 3.72 -3.09 22.57
CA ILE A 112 3.04 -2.18 23.48
C ILE A 112 1.53 -2.21 23.13
N PRO A 113 0.65 -2.80 23.97
CA PRO A 113 -0.73 -3.13 23.56
C PRO A 113 -1.56 -1.96 23.02
N ILE A 114 -1.60 -0.83 23.75
CA ILE A 114 -2.41 0.33 23.36
C ILE A 114 -1.78 1.04 22.15
N LEU A 115 -0.46 1.19 22.14
CA LEU A 115 0.26 1.87 21.07
C LEU A 115 0.19 1.07 19.76
N GLY A 116 0.31 -0.25 19.84
CA GLY A 116 0.19 -1.16 18.70
C GLY A 116 -1.19 -1.05 18.04
N LEU A 117 -2.27 -0.96 18.83
CA LEU A 117 -3.61 -0.75 18.30
C LEU A 117 -3.74 0.60 17.59
N LEU A 118 -3.23 1.68 18.19
CA LEU A 118 -3.25 3.02 17.58
C LEU A 118 -2.46 3.07 16.27
N VAL A 119 -1.27 2.44 16.24
CA VAL A 119 -0.45 2.33 15.04
C VAL A 119 -1.16 1.52 13.95
N ALA A 120 -1.83 0.42 14.30
CA ALA A 120 -2.57 -0.38 13.35
C ALA A 120 -3.74 0.40 12.71
N ILE A 121 -4.50 1.16 13.50
CA ILE A 121 -5.57 2.03 12.99
C ILE A 121 -4.96 3.12 12.08
N GLY A 122 -3.91 3.79 12.54
CA GLY A 122 -3.20 4.80 11.75
C GLY A 122 -2.70 4.24 10.42
N LEU A 123 -2.22 2.99 10.41
CA LEU A 123 -1.73 2.32 9.20
C LEU A 123 -2.81 2.18 8.15
N ILE A 124 -3.99 1.72 8.56
CA ILE A 124 -5.15 1.57 7.69
C ILE A 124 -5.56 2.94 7.12
N VAL A 125 -5.62 3.97 7.97
CA VAL A 125 -6.00 5.33 7.54
C VAL A 125 -5.01 5.91 6.52
N VAL A 126 -3.70 5.88 6.82
CA VAL A 126 -2.67 6.40 5.90
C VAL A 126 -2.63 5.60 4.60
N TRP A 127 -2.79 4.28 4.67
CA TRP A 127 -2.86 3.43 3.50
C TRP A 127 -4.05 3.77 2.59
N ILE A 128 -5.24 3.97 3.16
CA ILE A 128 -6.43 4.39 2.39
C ILE A 128 -6.20 5.77 1.78
N MET A 129 -5.65 6.74 2.52
CA MET A 129 -5.34 8.07 2.00
C MET A 129 -4.36 8.00 0.82
N TYR A 130 -3.30 7.20 0.94
CA TYR A 130 -2.34 6.97 -0.14
C TYR A 130 -3.02 6.35 -1.37
N TRP A 131 -3.84 5.33 -1.19
CA TRP A 131 -4.55 4.67 -2.28
C TRP A 131 -5.52 5.62 -3.01
N VAL A 132 -6.28 6.43 -2.27
CA VAL A 132 -7.16 7.45 -2.85
C VAL A 132 -6.35 8.48 -3.63
N GLN A 133 -5.20 8.91 -3.12
CA GLN A 133 -4.33 9.87 -3.80
C GLN A 133 -3.77 9.30 -5.13
N ILE A 134 -3.28 8.06 -5.14
CA ILE A 134 -2.84 7.39 -6.37
C ILE A 134 -3.98 7.27 -7.38
N SER A 135 -5.19 6.95 -6.91
CA SER A 135 -6.37 6.86 -7.77
C SER A 135 -6.73 8.22 -8.39
N LYS A 136 -6.56 9.33 -7.65
CA LYS A 136 -6.76 10.69 -8.18
C LYS A 136 -5.75 11.02 -9.28
N PHE A 137 -4.46 10.80 -9.06
CA PHE A 137 -3.44 11.03 -10.09
C PHE A 137 -3.65 10.15 -11.32
N THR A 138 -4.01 8.88 -11.12
CA THR A 138 -4.33 7.98 -12.24
C THR A 138 -5.48 8.54 -13.10
N LYS A 139 -6.51 9.12 -12.49
CA LYS A 139 -7.61 9.76 -13.23
C LYS A 139 -7.23 11.06 -13.93
N GLN A 140 -6.23 11.78 -13.41
CA GLN A 140 -5.71 12.99 -14.06
C GLN A 140 -4.81 12.65 -15.27
N LEU A 141 -4.22 11.46 -15.27
CA LEU A 141 -3.30 11.01 -16.32
C LEU A 141 -3.98 10.17 -17.42
N ALA A 142 -5.13 9.57 -17.13
CA ALA A 142 -5.95 8.84 -18.09
C ALA A 142 -6.72 9.79 -19.02
#